data_AF-A0A673BIE1-F1
#
_entry.id   AF-A0A673BIE1-F1
#
_cell.length_a   1.000
_cell.length_b   1.000
_cell.length_c   1.000
_cell.angle_alpha   90.00
_cell.angle_beta   90.00
_cell.angle_gamma   90.00
#
_symmetry.space_group_name_H-M   'P 1'
#
loop_
_entity.id
_entity.type
_entity.pdbx_description
1 polymer ?
#
loop_
_entity_poly.entity_id
_entity_poly.type
_entity_poly.pdbx_seq_one_letter_code
_entity_poly.pdbx_strand_id
1 'polypeptide(L)'
;IYKRVVTPRRAGTAVLLCWLVSIVVGLTPMLGWNNLQYLRDNGSLVTDDLLVTCEFETVISMDYMVYFNFFGWVLPPLLLMLAIYVEIFYMIHKQLNKKVRSSSSCDPRRYFGKELKLAKSLALVLFLFAVSWLPLHILNCITLFCPSCDKPMFLIYIAIILTHGNSAVNPIVYAFRIKKFRTAFHKIWKQYMLCQDPVGRPDH
;
A
#
# COMPACT_ATOMS: atom_id res chain seq x y z
N ILE A 1 -6.70 -12.86 -25.82
CA ILE A 1 -7.64 -11.81 -25.33
C ILE A 1 -6.96 -10.92 -24.27
N TYR A 2 -6.40 -11.46 -23.18
CA TYR A 2 -5.70 -10.67 -22.14
C TYR A 2 -4.62 -9.69 -22.67
N LYS A 3 -3.67 -10.16 -23.50
CA LYS A 3 -2.62 -9.31 -24.11
C LYS A 3 -3.15 -8.24 -25.09
N ARG A 4 -4.40 -8.36 -25.55
CA ARG A 4 -5.05 -7.40 -26.46
C ARG A 4 -5.78 -6.29 -25.69
N VAL A 5 -6.17 -6.56 -24.44
CA VAL A 5 -6.88 -5.62 -23.57
C VAL A 5 -5.90 -4.83 -22.69
N VAL A 6 -4.88 -5.50 -22.14
CA VAL A 6 -3.83 -4.90 -21.30
C VAL A 6 -2.61 -4.55 -22.16
N THR A 7 -2.51 -3.28 -22.56
CA THR A 7 -1.39 -2.76 -23.37
C THR A 7 -0.53 -1.80 -22.55
N PRO A 8 0.78 -1.65 -22.87
CA PRO A 8 1.67 -0.74 -22.15
C PRO A 8 1.18 0.71 -22.13
N ARG A 9 0.59 1.20 -23.23
CA ARG A 9 0.00 2.55 -23.31
C ARG A 9 -1.13 2.74 -22.30
N ARG A 10 -2.07 1.78 -22.23
CA ARG A 10 -3.19 1.82 -21.28
C ARG A 10 -2.72 1.71 -19.83
N ALA A 11 -1.71 0.88 -19.57
CA ALA A 11 -1.11 0.79 -18.25
C ALA A 11 -0.44 2.11 -17.84
N GLY A 12 0.31 2.74 -18.74
CA GLY A 12 0.93 4.06 -18.51
C GLY A 12 -0.11 5.15 -18.23
N THR A 13 -1.19 5.19 -19.01
CA THR A 13 -2.31 6.12 -18.76
C THR A 13 -2.95 5.87 -17.39
N ALA A 14 -3.19 4.62 -17.01
CA ALA A 14 -3.74 4.29 -15.69
C ALA A 14 -2.82 4.76 -14.55
N VAL A 15 -1.50 4.57 -14.68
CA VAL A 15 -0.52 5.06 -13.69
C VAL A 15 -0.57 6.59 -13.58
N LEU A 16 -0.59 7.31 -14.71
CA LEU A 16 -0.71 8.78 -14.71
C LEU A 16 -2.00 9.25 -14.03
N LEU A 17 -3.13 8.60 -14.32
CA LEU A 17 -4.40 8.93 -13.66
C LEU A 17 -4.33 8.67 -12.16
N CYS A 18 -3.74 7.57 -11.71
CA CYS A 18 -3.54 7.30 -10.28
C CYS A 18 -2.71 8.38 -9.60
N TRP A 19 -1.65 8.89 -10.25
CA TRP A 19 -0.85 10.00 -9.72
C TRP A 19 -1.64 11.29 -9.63
N LEU A 20 -2.39 11.64 -10.68
CA LEU A 20 -3.22 12.85 -10.68
C LEU A 20 -4.29 12.80 -9.57
N VAL A 21 -4.98 11.67 -9.42
CA VAL A 21 -5.95 11.47 -8.33
C VAL A 21 -5.27 11.57 -6.96
N SER A 22 -4.09 10.95 -6.79
CA SER A 22 -3.33 11.02 -5.54
C SER A 22 -2.93 12.45 -5.18
N ILE A 23 -2.54 13.27 -6.17
CA ILE A 23 -2.20 14.67 -5.97
C ILE A 23 -3.43 15.47 -5.56
N VAL A 24 -4.57 15.28 -6.24
CA VAL A 24 -5.81 15.97 -5.91
C VAL A 24 -6.27 15.63 -4.50
N VAL A 25 -6.29 14.35 -4.14
CA VAL A 25 -6.64 13.90 -2.79
C VAL A 25 -5.66 14.47 -1.78
N GLY A 26 -4.35 14.32 -1.99
CA GLY A 26 -3.32 14.78 -1.06
C GLY A 26 -3.27 16.30 -0.85
N LEU A 27 -3.60 17.09 -1.86
CA LEU A 27 -3.60 18.56 -1.79
C LEU A 27 -4.95 19.16 -1.37
N THR A 28 -5.99 18.34 -1.17
CA THR A 28 -7.31 18.82 -0.75
C THR A 28 -7.26 19.68 0.53
N PRO A 29 -6.46 19.36 1.56
CA PRO A 29 -6.31 20.25 2.72
C PRO A 29 -5.72 21.63 2.38
N MET A 30 -4.86 21.72 1.36
CA MET A 30 -4.29 22.99 0.90
C MET A 30 -5.30 23.85 0.12
N LEU A 31 -6.35 23.23 -0.44
CA LEU A 31 -7.42 23.93 -1.16
C LEU A 31 -8.48 24.54 -0.24
N GLY A 32 -8.35 24.36 1.08
CA GLY A 32 -9.21 25.00 2.07
C GLY A 32 -9.83 24.06 3.10
N TRP A 33 -9.68 22.74 2.95
CA TRP A 33 -10.20 21.77 3.93
C TRP A 33 -9.18 21.51 5.06
N ASN A 34 -8.88 22.56 5.83
CA ASN A 34 -7.93 22.54 6.94
C ASN A 34 -8.50 23.29 8.15
N ASN A 35 -7.83 23.20 9.29
CA ASN A 35 -8.31 23.81 10.54
C ASN A 35 -7.90 25.29 10.71
N LEU A 36 -7.33 25.94 9.66
CA LEU A 36 -6.80 27.30 9.78
C LEU A 36 -7.86 28.31 10.20
N GLN A 37 -9.07 28.20 9.64
CA GLN A 37 -10.18 29.10 9.99
C GLN A 37 -10.61 28.90 11.46
N TYR A 38 -10.71 27.66 11.92
CA TYR A 38 -11.04 27.32 13.30
C TYR A 38 -9.99 27.85 14.30
N LEU A 39 -8.71 27.72 13.97
CA LEU A 39 -7.61 28.25 14.77
C LEU A 39 -7.60 29.79 14.81
N ARG A 40 -7.99 30.45 13.71
CA ARG A 40 -8.12 31.90 13.63
C ARG A 40 -9.26 32.42 14.51
N ASP A 41 -10.41 31.75 14.47
CA ASP A 41 -11.61 32.19 15.18
C ASP A 41 -11.51 31.97 16.71
N ASN A 42 -10.75 30.97 17.17
CA ASN A 42 -10.53 30.69 18.59
C ASN A 42 -9.41 31.54 19.24
N GLY A 43 -8.74 32.42 18.49
CA GLY A 43 -7.71 33.32 19.04
C GLY A 43 -6.43 32.64 19.53
N SER A 44 -6.23 31.35 19.23
CA SER A 44 -5.02 30.58 19.55
C SER A 44 -3.86 30.85 18.60
N LEU A 45 -4.04 31.80 17.68
CA LEU A 45 -3.00 32.37 16.83
C LEU A 45 -2.21 33.39 17.68
N VAL A 46 -1.38 32.86 18.57
CA VAL A 46 -0.61 33.64 19.55
C VAL A 46 0.45 34.45 18.79
N THR A 47 0.22 35.76 18.72
CA THR A 47 1.08 36.84 18.19
C THR A 47 1.01 37.10 16.68
N ASP A 48 1.19 38.37 16.30
CA ASP A 48 1.09 39.00 14.97
C ASP A 48 1.81 38.28 13.79
N ASP A 49 2.59 37.22 14.06
CA ASP A 49 3.40 36.47 13.08
C ASP A 49 2.78 35.15 12.57
N LEU A 50 1.50 34.86 12.86
CA LEU A 50 0.81 33.68 12.30
C LEU A 50 1.52 32.33 12.59
N LEU A 51 2.20 32.23 13.74
CA LEU A 51 2.99 31.06 14.10
C LEU A 51 2.13 29.97 14.77
N VAL A 52 2.04 28.81 14.14
CA VAL A 52 1.28 27.64 14.63
C VAL A 52 2.24 26.50 14.94
N THR A 53 2.02 25.77 16.05
CA THR A 53 2.76 24.54 16.34
C THR A 53 2.42 23.48 15.29
N CYS A 54 3.44 23.03 14.55
CA CYS A 54 3.30 22.06 13.46
C CYS A 54 3.01 20.65 13.99
N GLU A 55 1.77 20.42 14.40
CA GLU A 55 1.24 19.13 14.77
C GLU A 55 0.19 18.69 13.74
N PHE A 56 0.21 17.40 13.37
CA PHE A 56 -0.68 16.90 12.32
C PHE A 56 -2.16 17.12 12.65
N GLU A 57 -2.56 16.90 13.91
CA GLU A 57 -3.95 17.03 14.37
C GLU A 57 -4.41 18.50 14.43
N THR A 58 -3.48 19.45 14.57
CA THR A 58 -3.82 20.88 14.66
C THR A 58 -4.06 21.48 13.29
N VAL A 59 -3.25 21.12 12.27
CA VAL A 59 -3.34 21.72 10.93
C VAL A 59 -4.28 20.97 9.99
N ILE A 60 -4.42 19.65 10.14
CA ILE A 60 -5.28 18.82 9.29
C ILE A 60 -6.56 18.42 10.04
N SER A 61 -7.70 18.63 9.38
CA SER A 61 -9.02 18.24 9.92
C SER A 61 -9.16 16.73 10.01
N MET A 62 -9.61 16.24 11.18
CA MET A 62 -9.88 14.82 11.39
C MET A 62 -11.08 14.33 10.58
N ASP A 63 -12.08 15.19 10.32
CA ASP A 63 -13.20 14.90 9.43
C ASP A 63 -12.71 14.57 8.02
N TYR A 64 -11.76 15.35 7.50
CA TYR A 64 -11.12 15.09 6.22
C TYR A 64 -10.37 13.74 6.23
N MET A 65 -9.58 13.47 7.27
CA MET A 65 -8.78 12.24 7.38
C MET A 65 -9.65 10.98 7.51
N VAL A 66 -10.79 11.06 8.18
CA VAL A 66 -11.67 9.90 8.42
C VAL A 66 -12.66 9.72 7.29
N TYR A 67 -13.50 10.72 7.00
CA TYR A 67 -14.60 10.55 6.04
C TYR A 67 -14.10 10.54 4.60
N PHE A 68 -13.30 11.53 4.22
CA PHE A 68 -12.86 11.65 2.84
C PHE A 68 -11.70 10.69 2.55
N ASN A 69 -10.61 10.77 3.33
CA ASN A 69 -9.42 9.97 3.08
C ASN A 69 -9.63 8.49 3.43
N PHE A 70 -9.99 8.16 4.68
CA PHE A 70 -10.10 6.76 5.09
C PHE A 70 -11.31 6.05 4.48
N PHE A 71 -12.53 6.55 4.70
CA PHE A 71 -13.74 5.90 4.19
C PHE A 71 -13.98 6.09 2.69
N GLY A 72 -13.52 7.20 2.10
CA GLY A 72 -13.65 7.44 0.66
C GLY A 72 -12.56 6.77 -0.17
N TRP A 73 -11.29 6.92 0.21
CA TRP A 73 -10.17 6.58 -0.67
C TRP A 73 -9.33 5.38 -0.23
N VAL A 74 -9.34 5.01 1.05
CA VAL A 74 -8.52 3.88 1.56
C VAL A 74 -9.35 2.60 1.72
N LEU A 75 -10.47 2.69 2.44
CA LEU A 75 -11.30 1.54 2.77
C LEU A 75 -11.95 0.89 1.52
N PRO A 76 -12.55 1.63 0.56
CA PRO A 76 -13.21 0.99 -0.58
C PRO A 76 -12.24 0.22 -1.49
N PRO A 77 -11.05 0.76 -1.85
CA PRO A 77 -10.05 -0.03 -2.58
C PRO A 77 -9.56 -1.25 -1.79
N LEU A 78 -9.37 -1.14 -0.47
CA LEU A 78 -8.98 -2.29 0.36
C LEU A 78 -10.04 -3.40 0.35
N LEU A 79 -11.32 -3.04 0.50
CA LEU A 79 -12.43 -4.00 0.47
C LEU A 79 -12.59 -4.63 -0.91
N LEU A 80 -12.50 -3.84 -1.99
CA LEU A 80 -12.56 -4.33 -3.36
C LEU A 80 -11.42 -5.32 -3.63
N MET A 81 -10.21 -4.97 -3.23
CA MET A 81 -9.05 -5.84 -3.39
C MET A 81 -9.23 -7.14 -2.58
N LEU A 82 -9.68 -7.06 -1.33
CA LEU A 82 -9.97 -8.23 -0.51
C LEU A 82 -11.01 -9.15 -1.18
N ALA A 83 -12.11 -8.59 -1.69
CA ALA A 83 -13.14 -9.33 -2.40
C ALA A 83 -12.56 -10.06 -3.63
N ILE A 84 -11.77 -9.36 -4.45
CA ILE A 84 -11.10 -9.95 -5.61
C ILE A 84 -10.19 -11.11 -5.19
N TYR A 85 -9.40 -10.98 -4.12
CA TYR A 85 -8.56 -12.08 -3.65
C TYR A 85 -9.36 -13.26 -3.11
N VAL A 86 -10.43 -13.00 -2.35
CA VAL A 86 -11.32 -14.05 -1.85
C VAL A 86 -11.93 -14.82 -3.03
N GLU A 87 -12.39 -14.15 -4.08
CA GLU A 87 -12.89 -14.79 -5.29
C GLU A 87 -11.81 -15.61 -6.01
N ILE A 88 -10.60 -15.09 -6.14
CA ILE A 88 -9.47 -15.80 -6.73
C ILE A 88 -9.16 -17.08 -5.93
N PHE A 89 -9.08 -16.99 -4.60
CA PHE A 89 -8.82 -18.14 -3.75
C PHE A 89 -9.96 -19.15 -3.79
N TYR A 90 -11.21 -18.68 -3.74
CA TYR A 90 -12.40 -19.52 -3.84
C TYR A 90 -12.43 -20.30 -5.16
N MET A 91 -12.21 -19.61 -6.29
CA MET A 91 -12.13 -20.22 -7.61
C MET A 91 -11.08 -21.33 -7.65
N ILE A 92 -9.90 -21.07 -7.10
CA ILE A 92 -8.80 -22.05 -7.07
C ILE A 92 -9.17 -23.27 -6.22
N HIS A 93 -9.71 -23.07 -5.02
CA HIS A 93 -10.13 -24.17 -4.16
C HIS A 93 -11.25 -25.00 -4.79
N LYS A 94 -12.21 -24.36 -5.45
CA LYS A 94 -13.29 -25.04 -6.19
C LYS A 94 -12.75 -25.91 -7.34
N GLN A 95 -11.79 -25.39 -8.11
CA GLN A 95 -11.14 -26.12 -9.21
C GLN A 95 -10.32 -27.31 -8.71
N LEU A 96 -9.65 -27.17 -7.57
CA LEU A 96 -8.93 -28.27 -6.91
C LEU A 96 -9.91 -29.36 -6.43
N ASN A 97 -10.99 -28.98 -5.74
CA ASN A 97 -11.97 -29.93 -5.21
C ASN A 97 -12.74 -30.68 -6.31
N LYS A 98 -13.08 -30.01 -7.42
CA LYS A 98 -13.78 -30.65 -8.56
C LYS A 98 -12.91 -31.73 -9.22
N LYS A 99 -11.58 -31.60 -9.17
CA LYS A 99 -10.66 -32.54 -9.82
C LYS A 99 -10.17 -33.66 -8.90
N VAL A 100 -10.17 -33.50 -7.58
CA VAL A 100 -10.04 -34.64 -6.64
C VAL A 100 -11.13 -35.69 -6.90
N ARG A 101 -12.30 -35.27 -7.42
CA ARG A 101 -13.41 -36.14 -7.82
C ARG A 101 -13.32 -36.68 -9.27
N SER A 102 -12.44 -36.14 -10.11
CA SER A 102 -12.20 -36.62 -11.49
C SER A 102 -10.73 -36.99 -11.66
N SER A 103 -10.44 -38.29 -11.62
CA SER A 103 -9.15 -38.99 -11.77
C SER A 103 -8.33 -38.62 -13.03
N SER A 104 -7.95 -37.35 -13.16
CA SER A 104 -7.24 -36.82 -14.33
C SER A 104 -5.86 -36.30 -13.91
N SER A 105 -4.83 -36.87 -14.52
CA SER A 105 -3.41 -36.82 -14.16
C SER A 105 -2.70 -35.47 -14.33
N CYS A 106 -3.39 -34.41 -14.76
CA CYS A 106 -2.81 -33.07 -14.85
C CYS A 106 -3.07 -32.26 -13.57
N ASP A 107 -2.04 -32.13 -12.73
CA ASP A 107 -2.01 -31.30 -11.53
C ASP A 107 -2.26 -29.80 -11.85
N PRO A 108 -3.40 -29.22 -11.47
CA PRO A 108 -3.69 -27.80 -11.68
C PRO A 108 -2.71 -26.89 -10.92
N ARG A 109 -2.08 -27.37 -9.83
CA ARG A 109 -1.04 -26.61 -9.11
C ARG A 109 0.20 -26.42 -9.97
N ARG A 110 0.46 -27.29 -10.96
CA ARG A 110 1.55 -27.09 -11.93
C ARG A 110 1.23 -26.04 -12.98
N TYR A 111 -0.02 -25.95 -13.45
CA TYR A 111 -0.43 -24.96 -14.46
C TYR A 111 -0.65 -23.57 -13.86
N PHE A 112 -1.42 -23.48 -12.76
CA PHE A 112 -1.75 -22.23 -12.08
C PHE A 112 -0.75 -21.85 -10.98
N GLY A 113 0.22 -22.70 -10.64
CA GLY A 113 1.12 -22.47 -9.51
C GLY A 113 1.96 -21.21 -9.62
N LYS A 114 2.35 -20.81 -10.84
CA LYS A 114 3.08 -19.55 -11.08
C LYS A 114 2.18 -18.34 -10.85
N GLU A 115 0.96 -18.35 -11.38
CA GLU A 115 -0.02 -17.27 -11.23
C GLU A 115 -0.50 -17.16 -9.78
N LEU A 116 -0.78 -18.28 -9.13
CA LEU A 116 -1.14 -18.33 -7.71
C LEU A 116 0.01 -17.86 -6.81
N LYS A 117 1.26 -18.18 -7.16
CA LYS A 117 2.42 -17.68 -6.40
C LYS A 117 2.54 -16.16 -6.51
N LEU A 118 2.28 -15.59 -7.68
CA LEU A 118 2.22 -14.15 -7.88
C LEU A 118 1.05 -13.53 -7.10
N ALA A 119 -0.16 -14.08 -7.24
CA ALA A 119 -1.34 -13.61 -6.51
C ALA A 119 -1.14 -13.67 -4.98
N LYS A 120 -0.56 -14.77 -4.44
CA LYS A 120 -0.19 -14.87 -3.02
C LYS A 120 0.84 -13.83 -2.59
N SER A 121 1.76 -13.46 -3.48
CA SER A 121 2.73 -12.41 -3.18
C SER A 121 2.07 -11.05 -3.15
N LEU A 122 1.18 -10.75 -4.11
CA LEU A 122 0.42 -9.50 -4.14
C LEU A 122 -0.54 -9.38 -2.95
N ALA A 123 -1.25 -10.46 -2.60
CA ALA A 123 -2.09 -10.54 -1.41
C ALA A 123 -1.30 -10.26 -0.12
N LEU A 124 -0.08 -10.80 -0.01
CA LEU A 124 0.81 -10.54 1.13
C LEU A 124 1.20 -9.05 1.19
N VAL A 125 1.57 -8.44 0.07
CA VAL A 125 1.90 -7.01 0.02
C VAL A 125 0.71 -6.16 0.46
N LEU A 126 -0.50 -6.50 0.02
CA LEU A 126 -1.72 -5.78 0.40
C LEU A 126 -2.09 -5.98 1.87
N PHE A 127 -1.90 -7.18 2.39
CA PHE A 127 -2.08 -7.44 3.82
C PHE A 127 -1.11 -6.61 4.67
N LEU A 128 0.16 -6.53 4.26
CA LEU A 128 1.17 -5.72 4.93
C LEU A 128 0.86 -4.22 4.83
N PHE A 129 0.34 -3.77 3.69
CA PHE A 129 -0.18 -2.41 3.54
C PHE A 129 -1.34 -2.14 4.50
N ALA A 130 -2.33 -3.03 4.59
CA ALA A 130 -3.44 -2.87 5.52
C ALA A 130 -2.97 -2.86 6.99
N VAL A 131 -2.15 -3.82 7.39
CA VAL A 131 -1.62 -3.90 8.77
C VAL A 131 -0.79 -2.67 9.13
N SER A 132 -0.09 -2.07 8.17
CA SER A 132 0.72 -0.89 8.43
C SER A 132 -0.06 0.41 8.51
N TRP A 133 -1.11 0.56 7.71
CA TRP A 133 -1.90 1.79 7.64
C TRP A 133 -3.12 1.81 8.56
N LEU A 134 -3.75 0.66 8.80
CA LEU A 134 -4.96 0.58 9.63
C LEU A 134 -4.78 1.11 11.05
N PRO A 135 -3.67 0.85 11.78
CA PRO A 135 -3.49 1.39 13.12
C PRO A 135 -3.57 2.92 13.18
N LEU A 136 -2.95 3.61 12.21
CA LEU A 136 -2.99 5.07 12.14
C LEU A 136 -4.40 5.58 11.80
N HIS A 137 -5.09 4.95 10.84
CA HIS A 137 -6.47 5.32 10.52
C HIS A 137 -7.44 5.06 11.68
N ILE A 138 -7.26 3.97 12.43
CA ILE A 138 -8.04 3.67 13.63
C ILE A 138 -7.81 4.76 14.69
N LEU A 139 -6.56 5.17 14.92
CA LEU A 139 -6.25 6.27 15.83
C LEU A 139 -6.93 7.57 15.39
N ASN A 140 -6.93 7.90 14.10
CA ASN A 140 -7.65 9.08 13.58
C ASN A 140 -9.16 8.98 13.81
N CYS A 141 -9.76 7.80 13.63
CA CYS A 141 -11.16 7.56 13.96
C CYS A 141 -11.44 7.74 15.45
N ILE A 142 -10.57 7.26 16.34
CA ILE A 142 -10.71 7.45 17.79
C ILE A 142 -10.62 8.94 18.13
N THR A 143 -9.65 9.68 17.57
CA THR A 143 -9.51 11.12 17.77
C THR A 143 -10.77 11.88 17.34
N LEU A 144 -11.43 11.46 16.25
CA LEU A 144 -12.65 12.09 15.76
C LEU A 144 -13.90 11.73 16.57
N PHE A 145 -14.14 10.43 16.80
CA PHE A 145 -15.38 9.94 17.42
C PHE A 145 -15.34 9.93 18.95
N CYS A 146 -14.15 9.91 19.55
CA CYS A 146 -13.95 9.96 20.99
C CYS A 146 -12.86 10.99 21.35
N PRO A 147 -13.16 12.29 21.31
CA PRO A 147 -12.19 13.33 21.68
C PRO A 147 -11.77 13.27 23.16
N SER A 148 -12.56 12.61 24.02
CA SER A 148 -12.25 12.40 25.43
C SER A 148 -11.40 11.14 25.71
N CYS A 149 -11.11 10.33 24.69
CA CYS A 149 -10.29 9.13 24.84
C CYS A 149 -8.81 9.49 24.83
N ASP A 150 -8.13 9.26 25.96
CA ASP A 150 -6.68 9.39 26.02
C ASP A 150 -6.00 8.30 25.21
N LYS A 151 -5.17 8.73 24.26
CA LYS A 151 -4.32 7.86 23.45
C LYS A 151 -2.88 8.00 23.92
N PRO A 152 -2.25 6.94 24.43
CA PRO A 152 -0.88 7.05 24.89
C PRO A 152 0.06 7.31 23.70
N MET A 153 0.99 8.25 23.88
CA MET A 153 1.86 8.75 22.81
C MET A 153 2.67 7.65 22.10
N PHE A 154 3.04 6.59 22.82
CA PHE A 154 3.77 5.46 22.24
C PHE A 154 2.97 4.73 21.15
N LEU A 155 1.64 4.65 21.26
CA LEU A 155 0.80 4.00 20.23
C LEU A 155 0.80 4.82 18.94
N ILE A 156 0.77 6.14 19.05
CA ILE A 156 0.85 7.06 17.91
C ILE A 156 2.20 6.88 17.20
N TYR A 157 3.30 6.90 17.95
CA TYR A 157 4.64 6.70 17.38
C TYR A 157 4.80 5.33 16.71
N ILE A 158 4.30 4.25 17.34
CA ILE A 158 4.35 2.91 16.72
C ILE A 158 3.55 2.90 15.41
N ALA A 159 2.36 3.48 15.39
CA ALA A 159 1.55 3.55 14.17
C ALA A 159 2.25 4.35 13.06
N ILE A 160 2.84 5.50 13.39
CA ILE A 160 3.63 6.30 12.45
C ILE A 160 4.82 5.51 11.92
N ILE A 161 5.63 4.91 12.79
CA ILE A 161 6.78 4.09 12.38
C ILE A 161 6.34 2.94 11.48
N LEU A 162 5.20 2.32 11.76
CA LEU A 162 4.67 1.22 10.95
C LEU A 162 4.28 1.69 9.54
N THR A 163 3.65 2.86 9.41
CA THR A 163 3.35 3.44 8.09
C THR A 163 4.61 3.77 7.29
N HIS A 164 5.64 4.34 7.92
CA HIS A 164 6.92 4.60 7.26
C HIS A 164 7.66 3.30 6.88
N GLY A 165 7.60 2.31 7.77
CA GLY A 165 8.21 1.00 7.57
C GLY A 165 7.63 0.23 6.38
N ASN A 166 6.36 0.44 6.04
CA ASN A 166 5.70 -0.18 4.89
C ASN A 166 6.46 0.05 3.57
N SER A 167 7.08 1.23 3.41
CA SER A 167 7.90 1.55 2.23
C SER A 167 9.14 0.64 2.10
N ALA A 168 9.76 0.27 3.22
CA ALA A 168 10.93 -0.61 3.27
C ALA A 168 10.57 -2.09 3.10
N VAL A 169 9.35 -2.48 3.49
CA VAL A 169 8.87 -3.87 3.40
C VAL A 169 8.70 -4.33 1.95
N ASN A 170 8.35 -3.43 1.02
CA ASN A 170 8.08 -3.79 -0.37
C ASN A 170 9.27 -4.49 -1.08
N PRO A 171 10.50 -3.93 -1.14
CA PRO A 171 11.66 -4.62 -1.70
C PRO A 171 11.98 -5.95 -1.02
N ILE A 172 11.85 -6.03 0.31
CA ILE A 172 12.10 -7.24 1.09
C ILE A 172 11.16 -8.36 0.65
N VAL A 173 9.86 -8.07 0.60
CA VAL A 173 8.85 -9.04 0.16
C VAL A 173 9.16 -9.54 -1.26
N TYR A 174 9.51 -8.64 -2.19
CA TYR A 174 9.84 -9.04 -3.56
C TYR A 174 11.12 -9.89 -3.64
N ALA A 175 12.16 -9.54 -2.88
CA ALA A 175 13.42 -10.28 -2.84
C ALA A 175 13.24 -11.72 -2.31
N PHE A 176 12.40 -11.91 -1.28
CA PHE A 176 12.16 -13.25 -0.72
C PHE A 176 11.15 -14.07 -1.53
N ARG A 177 10.14 -13.45 -2.15
CA ARG A 177 9.02 -14.17 -2.78
C ARG A 177 9.19 -14.38 -4.28
N ILE A 178 9.81 -13.45 -5.00
CA ILE A 178 9.95 -13.50 -6.45
C ILE A 178 11.37 -13.93 -6.83
N LYS A 179 11.50 -15.18 -7.30
CA LYS A 179 12.79 -15.77 -7.72
C LYS A 179 13.56 -14.89 -8.72
N LYS A 180 12.87 -14.26 -9.67
CA LYS A 180 13.48 -13.37 -10.66
C LYS A 180 14.13 -12.14 -10.03
N PHE A 181 13.46 -11.49 -9.09
CA PHE A 181 14.02 -10.35 -8.35
C PHE A 181 15.20 -10.76 -7.50
N ARG A 182 15.09 -11.90 -6.79
CA ARG A 182 16.20 -12.44 -5.99
C ARG A 182 17.47 -12.66 -6.83
N THR A 183 17.34 -13.25 -8.00
CA THR A 183 18.47 -13.48 -8.92
C THR A 183 19.05 -12.17 -9.43
N ALA A 184 18.21 -11.18 -9.76
CA ALA A 184 18.67 -9.86 -10.17
C ALA A 184 19.43 -9.13 -9.04
N PHE A 185 18.89 -9.11 -7.81
CA PHE A 185 19.56 -8.53 -6.65
C PHE A 185 20.91 -9.20 -6.37
N HIS A 186 20.98 -10.54 -6.41
CA HIS A 186 22.24 -11.26 -6.27
C HIS A 186 23.25 -10.90 -7.36
N LYS A 187 22.80 -10.75 -8.62
CA LYS A 187 23.67 -10.39 -9.74
C LYS A 187 24.22 -8.98 -9.58
N ILE A 188 23.35 -8.02 -9.22
CA ILE A 188 23.75 -6.62 -8.95
C ILE A 188 24.72 -6.57 -7.77
N TRP A 189 24.43 -7.28 -6.68
CA TRP A 189 25.31 -7.34 -5.51
C TRP A 189 26.69 -7.90 -5.86
N LYS A 190 26.73 -9.00 -6.63
CA LYS A 190 27.98 -9.64 -7.05
C LYS A 190 28.82 -8.75 -7.97
N GLN A 191 28.19 -8.04 -8.90
CA GLN A 191 28.88 -7.15 -9.85
C GLN A 191 29.34 -5.83 -9.21
N TYR A 192 28.50 -5.19 -8.39
CA TYR A 192 28.74 -3.81 -7.95
C TYR A 192 29.24 -3.69 -6.51
N MET A 193 28.89 -4.62 -5.60
CA MET A 193 29.34 -4.57 -4.20
C MET A 193 30.54 -5.48 -3.95
N LEU A 194 30.62 -6.62 -4.65
CA LEU A 194 31.72 -7.58 -4.54
C LEU A 194 32.78 -7.41 -5.64
N CYS A 195 32.58 -6.48 -6.59
CA CYS A 195 33.47 -6.23 -7.73
C CYS A 195 33.96 -7.51 -8.43
N GLN A 196 33.13 -8.55 -8.50
CA GLN A 196 33.47 -9.74 -9.26
C GLN A 196 33.09 -9.51 -10.72
N ASP A 197 34.10 -9.47 -11.58
CA ASP A 197 33.89 -9.44 -13.02
C ASP A 197 33.00 -10.61 -13.45
N PRO A 198 32.12 -10.38 -14.46
CA PRO A 198 31.32 -11.47 -15.01
C PRO A 198 32.28 -12.51 -15.56
N VAL A 199 32.36 -13.66 -14.88
CA VAL A 199 33.07 -14.86 -15.35
C VAL A 199 32.57 -15.17 -16.76
N GLY A 200 33.38 -14.87 -17.77
CA GLY A 200 33.06 -15.10 -19.19
C GLY A 200 33.09 -13.88 -20.11
N ARG A 201 33.94 -12.87 -19.91
CA ARG A 201 34.38 -12.02 -21.03
C ARG A 201 35.64 -12.68 -21.63
N PRO A 202 35.62 -13.19 -22.88
CA PRO A 202 36.84 -13.62 -23.53
C PRO A 202 37.72 -12.38 -23.72
N ASP A 203 38.95 -12.46 -23.21
CA ASP A 203 39.97 -11.44 -23.44
C ASP A 203 40.21 -11.32 -24.95
N HIS A 204 40.16 -10.08 -25.43
CA HIS A 204 40.51 -9.69 -26.79
C HIS A 204 42.01 -9.48 -26.90
#